data_AF-A0A7W9VVX0-F1
#
_entry.id   AF-A0A7W9VVX0-F1
#
_cell.length_a   1.000
_cell.length_b   1.000
_cell.length_c   1.000
_cell.angle_alpha   90.00
_cell.angle_beta   90.00
_cell.angle_gamma   90.00
#
_symmetry.space_group_name_H-M   'P 1'
#
loop_
_entity.id
_entity.type
_entity.pdbx_description
1 polymer ?
#
loop_
_entity_poly.entity_id
_entity_poly.type
_entity_poly.pdbx_seq_one_letter_code
_entity_poly.pdbx_strand_id
1 'polypeptide(L)'
;MKNIDRWNAAKFTRSTQIEARAAKIRANKARYEAVASKTGVPWDVIAVIHYRESSGSFAGVLHNGQKIIGTGRKTTLVPKGRGPFASWEHAAIDALMNCHPYAGKNKDWSLAATLDLLERYNGLGYRNKGLPSPYLWAGTNQYVKGKYVADGKYDPNHVDQQLGVAALLIALRGQGAEKPLDPVTVPEPKPDPAATPAEPKDESLLTSKRLWTWLTTGGIGTVFAGIGALDPMLQLLLGAALVGLSIYAIVAMPQVRRKLGLG
;
A
#
# COMPACT_ATOMS: atom_id res chain seq x y z
N MET A 1 7.63 10.75 30.76
CA MET A 1 7.66 9.35 30.28
C MET A 1 7.90 9.35 28.78
N LYS A 2 8.93 8.65 28.31
CA LYS A 2 9.25 8.55 26.88
C LYS A 2 8.24 7.61 26.20
N ASN A 3 8.10 7.70 24.87
CA ASN A 3 7.18 6.83 24.13
C ASN A 3 7.54 5.33 24.25
N ILE A 4 8.83 5.00 24.38
CA ILE A 4 9.25 3.62 24.57
C ILE A 4 8.77 3.05 25.92
N ASP A 5 8.83 3.84 26.99
CA ASP A 5 8.32 3.43 28.31
C ASP A 5 6.80 3.18 28.24
N ARG A 6 6.07 4.04 27.51
CA ARG A 6 4.63 3.90 27.29
C ARG A 6 4.30 2.63 26.52
N TRP A 7 5.09 2.29 25.50
CA TRP A 7 4.90 1.06 24.72
C TRP A 7 4.95 -0.17 25.61
N ASN A 8 5.99 -0.26 26.44
CA ASN A 8 6.20 -1.40 27.34
C ASN A 8 5.08 -1.54 28.38
N ALA A 9 4.49 -0.42 28.81
CA ALA A 9 3.40 -0.41 29.78
C ALA A 9 1.98 -0.39 29.17
N ALA A 10 1.86 -0.31 27.85
CA ALA A 10 0.57 -0.13 27.18
C ALA A 10 -0.34 -1.34 27.35
N LYS A 11 -1.61 -1.09 27.65
CA LYS A 11 -2.68 -2.10 27.64
C LYS A 11 -3.82 -1.60 26.78
N PHE A 12 -4.39 -2.46 25.95
CA PHE A 12 -5.54 -2.10 25.13
C PHE A 12 -6.75 -1.79 26.00
N THR A 13 -7.42 -0.69 25.70
CA THR A 13 -8.72 -0.32 26.28
C THR A 13 -9.86 -0.54 25.29
N ARG A 14 -9.54 -0.78 24.01
CA ARG A 14 -10.50 -0.98 22.90
C ARG A 14 -10.08 -2.17 22.01
N SER A 15 -9.73 -3.30 22.61
CA SER A 15 -9.13 -4.48 21.93
C SER A 15 -9.92 -4.94 20.69
N THR A 16 -11.25 -5.09 20.79
CA THR A 16 -12.09 -5.51 19.65
C THR A 16 -11.98 -4.56 18.45
N GLN A 17 -11.98 -3.24 18.68
CA GLN A 17 -11.84 -2.25 17.60
C GLN A 17 -10.44 -2.28 17.00
N ILE A 18 -9.43 -2.46 17.85
CA ILE A 18 -8.02 -2.57 17.45
C ILE A 18 -7.83 -3.78 16.54
N GLU A 19 -8.27 -4.96 16.96
CA GLU A 19 -8.13 -6.19 16.18
C GLU A 19 -8.92 -6.13 14.87
N ALA A 20 -10.14 -5.60 14.90
CA ALA A 20 -10.93 -5.41 13.68
C ALA A 20 -10.22 -4.48 12.67
N ARG A 21 -9.49 -3.46 13.14
CA ARG A 21 -8.70 -2.59 12.26
C ARG A 21 -7.38 -3.20 11.82
N ALA A 22 -6.68 -3.91 12.70
CA ALA A 22 -5.49 -4.66 12.35
C ALA A 22 -5.80 -5.70 11.26
N ALA A 23 -6.93 -6.41 11.35
CA ALA A 23 -7.38 -7.34 10.32
C ALA A 23 -7.57 -6.67 8.95
N LYS A 24 -8.22 -5.49 8.91
CA LYS A 24 -8.38 -4.72 7.67
C LYS A 24 -7.05 -4.23 7.09
N ILE A 25 -6.09 -3.88 7.96
CA ILE A 25 -4.74 -3.52 7.54
C ILE A 25 -4.04 -4.75 6.92
N ARG A 26 -4.05 -5.90 7.60
CA ARG A 26 -3.45 -7.15 7.10
C ARG A 26 -4.05 -7.56 5.75
N ALA A 27 -5.35 -7.40 5.55
CA ALA A 27 -6.01 -7.68 4.28
C ALA A 27 -5.51 -6.82 3.10
N ASN A 28 -4.89 -5.67 3.38
CA ASN A 28 -4.33 -4.77 2.36
C ASN A 28 -2.79 -4.74 2.37
N LYS A 29 -2.14 -5.70 3.05
CA LYS A 29 -0.69 -5.74 3.25
C LYS A 29 0.10 -5.58 1.95
N ALA A 30 -0.30 -6.27 0.89
CA ALA A 30 0.38 -6.21 -0.42
C ALA A 30 0.52 -4.78 -0.98
N ARG A 31 -0.49 -3.93 -0.78
CA ARG A 31 -0.44 -2.52 -1.24
C ARG A 31 0.57 -1.71 -0.44
N TYR A 32 0.65 -1.97 0.86
CA TYR A 32 1.64 -1.32 1.73
C TYR A 32 3.06 -1.80 1.42
N GLU A 33 3.25 -3.10 1.13
CA GLU A 33 4.53 -3.65 0.72
C GLU A 33 5.03 -3.08 -0.61
N ALA A 34 4.12 -2.85 -1.57
CA ALA A 34 4.47 -2.18 -2.83
C ALA A 34 5.09 -0.80 -2.58
N VAL A 35 4.52 0.00 -1.67
CA VAL A 35 5.08 1.31 -1.28
C VAL A 35 6.37 1.15 -0.45
N ALA A 36 6.41 0.17 0.47
CA ALA A 36 7.59 -0.10 1.28
C ALA A 36 8.81 -0.39 0.41
N SER A 37 8.65 -1.22 -0.62
CA SER A 37 9.73 -1.58 -1.56
C SER A 37 10.33 -0.37 -2.31
N LYS A 38 9.56 0.71 -2.47
CA LYS A 38 10.00 1.92 -3.18
C LYS A 38 10.53 3.02 -2.28
N THR A 39 10.24 2.95 -0.97
CA THR A 39 10.53 4.04 -0.03
C THR A 39 11.46 3.63 1.11
N GLY A 40 11.61 2.33 1.38
CA GLY A 40 12.30 1.81 2.55
C GLY A 40 11.55 2.03 3.88
N VAL A 41 10.33 2.56 3.84
CA VAL A 41 9.48 2.71 5.03
C VAL A 41 8.80 1.35 5.29
N PRO A 42 8.83 0.81 6.52
CA PRO A 42 8.17 -0.46 6.84
C PRO A 42 6.68 -0.43 6.51
N TRP A 43 6.16 -1.51 5.94
CA TRP A 43 4.78 -1.57 5.44
C TRP A 43 3.75 -1.30 6.55
N ASP A 44 4.03 -1.76 7.77
CA ASP A 44 3.17 -1.59 8.93
C ASP A 44 3.13 -0.13 9.41
N VAL A 45 4.25 0.59 9.34
CA VAL A 45 4.34 2.04 9.58
C VAL A 45 3.50 2.78 8.54
N ILE A 46 3.63 2.44 7.25
CA ILE A 46 2.81 3.03 6.18
C ILE A 46 1.31 2.79 6.47
N ALA A 47 0.95 1.57 6.87
CA ALA A 47 -0.43 1.19 7.11
C ALA A 47 -1.08 1.94 8.29
N VAL A 48 -0.36 2.12 9.40
CA VAL A 48 -0.92 2.84 10.56
C VAL A 48 -1.01 4.34 10.32
N ILE A 49 -0.07 4.93 9.56
CA ILE A 49 -0.18 6.30 9.05
C ILE A 49 -1.44 6.41 8.18
N HIS A 50 -1.59 5.51 7.20
CA HIS A 50 -2.75 5.51 6.30
C HIS A 50 -4.08 5.44 7.07
N TYR A 51 -4.14 4.64 8.13
CA TYR A 51 -5.31 4.61 9.00
C TYR A 51 -5.57 5.96 9.69
N ARG A 52 -4.54 6.61 10.24
CA ARG A 52 -4.73 7.90 10.93
C ARG A 52 -5.13 9.02 9.99
N GLU A 53 -4.53 9.08 8.81
CA GLU A 53 -4.74 10.18 7.88
C GLU A 53 -6.04 10.04 7.07
N SER A 54 -6.47 8.82 6.74
CA SER A 54 -7.64 8.62 5.86
C SER A 54 -8.60 7.50 6.29
N SER A 55 -8.46 6.96 7.51
CA SER A 55 -9.20 5.77 7.97
C SER A 55 -9.00 4.54 7.06
N GLY A 56 -7.87 4.48 6.35
CA GLY A 56 -7.54 3.41 5.40
C GLY A 56 -8.23 3.55 4.04
N SER A 57 -8.73 4.74 3.69
CA SER A 57 -9.33 5.00 2.39
C SER A 57 -8.26 5.22 1.33
N PHE A 58 -8.17 4.30 0.37
CA PHE A 58 -7.27 4.41 -0.78
C PHE A 58 -7.66 5.51 -1.79
N ALA A 59 -8.79 6.19 -1.56
CA ALA A 59 -9.11 7.42 -2.28
C ALA A 59 -8.40 8.65 -1.70
N GLY A 60 -7.90 8.56 -0.46
CA GLY A 60 -7.28 9.65 0.31
C GLY A 60 -5.76 9.67 0.19
N VAL A 61 -5.20 10.86 0.03
CA VAL A 61 -3.74 11.07 -0.01
C VAL A 61 -3.12 10.81 1.37
N LEU A 62 -2.01 10.08 1.42
CA LEU A 62 -1.42 9.59 2.68
C LEU A 62 -1.05 10.67 3.70
N HIS A 63 -0.78 11.91 3.31
CA HIS A 63 -0.31 12.96 4.24
C HIS A 63 -1.42 13.87 4.79
N ASN A 64 -2.62 13.87 4.22
CA ASN A 64 -3.71 14.76 4.67
C ASN A 64 -5.12 14.20 4.46
N GLY A 65 -5.25 12.96 4.00
CA GLY A 65 -6.53 12.28 3.81
C GLY A 65 -7.40 12.82 2.68
N GLN A 66 -6.96 13.83 1.91
CA GLN A 66 -7.79 14.45 0.89
C GLN A 66 -8.14 13.45 -0.21
N LYS A 67 -9.44 13.26 -0.48
CA LYS A 67 -9.95 12.24 -1.40
C LYS A 67 -9.86 12.66 -2.87
N ILE A 68 -8.66 12.57 -3.46
CA ILE A 68 -8.37 13.02 -4.83
C ILE A 68 -7.72 11.98 -5.74
N ILE A 69 -7.41 10.77 -5.22
CA ILE A 69 -6.78 9.72 -6.02
C ILE A 69 -7.66 9.35 -7.22
N GLY A 70 -7.08 9.33 -8.43
CA GLY A 70 -7.79 9.03 -9.67
C GLY A 70 -8.66 10.16 -10.23
N THR A 71 -8.73 11.32 -9.56
CA THR A 71 -9.63 12.43 -9.97
C THR A 71 -8.99 13.47 -10.89
N GLY A 72 -7.68 13.37 -11.15
CA GLY A 72 -6.94 14.38 -11.93
C GLY A 72 -6.70 15.72 -11.18
N ARG A 73 -7.15 15.83 -9.92
CA ARG A 73 -6.99 17.04 -9.08
C ARG A 73 -5.68 17.00 -8.28
N LYS A 74 -5.20 18.19 -7.89
CA LYS A 74 -4.09 18.38 -6.94
C LYS A 74 -4.61 18.63 -5.51
N THR A 75 -3.76 18.43 -4.51
CA THR A 75 -4.13 18.73 -3.11
C THR A 75 -4.40 20.21 -2.89
N THR A 76 -5.46 20.51 -2.15
CA THR A 76 -5.77 21.86 -1.66
C THR A 76 -5.55 21.98 -0.15
N LEU A 77 -5.52 20.84 0.55
CA LEU A 77 -5.02 20.74 1.93
C LEU A 77 -3.48 20.76 1.93
N VAL A 78 -2.89 21.15 3.05
CA VAL A 78 -1.43 21.20 3.19
C VAL A 78 -0.85 19.78 3.20
N PRO A 79 0.32 19.54 2.57
CA PRO A 79 0.99 20.37 1.56
C PRO A 79 0.15 20.54 0.29
N LYS A 80 -0.04 21.80 -0.13
CA LYS A 80 -0.84 22.17 -1.30
C LYS A 80 -0.12 21.84 -2.61
N GLY A 81 -0.87 21.58 -3.66
CA GLY A 81 -0.35 21.45 -5.03
C GLY A 81 0.29 20.11 -5.37
N ARG A 82 0.10 19.08 -4.54
CA ARG A 82 0.64 17.72 -4.76
C ARG A 82 -0.24 16.93 -5.72
N GLY A 83 0.36 16.07 -6.52
CA GLY A 83 -0.32 15.30 -7.57
C GLY A 83 -0.42 16.06 -8.91
N PRO A 84 -1.39 15.73 -9.78
CA PRO A 84 -2.43 14.71 -9.59
C PRO A 84 -1.86 13.30 -9.50
N PHE A 85 -2.57 12.41 -8.80
CA PHE A 85 -2.14 11.02 -8.60
C PHE A 85 -3.10 10.05 -9.27
N ALA A 86 -2.56 9.21 -10.16
CA ALA A 86 -3.31 8.14 -10.82
C ALA A 86 -3.63 6.97 -9.87
N SER A 87 -2.79 6.73 -8.86
CA SER A 87 -2.94 5.65 -7.88
C SER A 87 -2.60 6.14 -6.48
N TRP A 88 -3.06 5.38 -5.47
CA TRP A 88 -2.75 5.67 -4.08
C TRP A 88 -1.26 5.44 -3.78
N GLU A 89 -0.66 4.43 -4.39
CA GLU A 89 0.75 4.09 -4.26
C GLU A 89 1.64 5.26 -4.67
N HIS A 90 1.35 5.91 -5.81
CA HIS A 90 2.08 7.11 -6.22
C HIS A 90 1.94 8.26 -5.23
N ALA A 91 0.74 8.47 -4.68
CA ALA A 91 0.50 9.50 -3.67
C ALA A 91 1.21 9.18 -2.33
N ALA A 92 1.26 7.91 -1.95
CA ALA A 92 1.92 7.43 -0.73
C ALA A 92 3.45 7.57 -0.84
N ILE A 93 4.04 7.16 -1.96
CA ILE A 93 5.48 7.36 -2.23
C ILE A 93 5.82 8.85 -2.18
N ASP A 94 5.02 9.69 -2.84
CA ASP A 94 5.21 11.13 -2.84
C ASP A 94 5.15 11.74 -1.42
N ALA A 95 4.17 11.33 -0.62
CA ALA A 95 4.02 11.74 0.77
C ALA A 95 5.23 11.36 1.63
N LEU A 96 5.68 10.11 1.55
CA LEU A 96 6.76 9.60 2.40
C LEU A 96 8.13 10.18 2.01
N MET A 97 8.36 10.44 0.72
CA MET A 97 9.66 10.88 0.21
C MET A 97 9.85 12.40 0.24
N ASN A 98 8.80 13.17 -0.04
CA ASN A 98 8.93 14.60 -0.31
C ASN A 98 8.07 15.51 0.60
N CYS A 99 7.32 14.96 1.56
CA CYS A 99 6.64 15.74 2.60
C CYS A 99 7.31 15.52 3.96
N HIS A 100 7.33 16.53 4.83
CA HIS A 100 7.73 16.37 6.22
C HIS A 100 6.93 15.23 6.89
N PRO A 101 7.56 14.34 7.70
CA PRO A 101 8.93 14.38 8.19
C PRO A 101 9.95 13.68 7.29
N TYR A 102 9.64 13.48 6.01
CA TYR A 102 10.47 12.78 5.02
C TYR A 102 10.77 11.35 5.46
N ALA A 103 9.73 10.59 5.81
CA ALA A 103 9.84 9.26 6.38
C ALA A 103 10.69 8.30 5.54
N GLY A 104 10.67 8.39 4.20
CA GLY A 104 11.51 7.57 3.32
C GLY A 104 13.00 7.87 3.38
N LYS A 105 13.41 8.97 4.03
CA LYS A 105 14.82 9.29 4.32
C LYS A 105 15.30 8.69 5.65
N ASN A 106 14.39 8.22 6.50
CA ASN A 106 14.72 7.62 7.78
C ASN A 106 15.38 6.25 7.58
N LYS A 107 16.48 6.00 8.30
CA LYS A 107 17.24 4.74 8.23
C LYS A 107 17.12 3.89 9.49
N ASP A 108 16.79 4.52 10.63
CA ASP A 108 16.59 3.82 11.89
C ASP A 108 15.11 3.57 12.12
N TRP A 109 14.70 2.31 11.98
CA TRP A 109 13.36 1.86 12.27
C TRP A 109 13.26 1.06 13.57
N SER A 110 14.21 1.22 14.49
CA SER A 110 14.03 0.76 15.87
C SER A 110 12.69 1.25 16.44
N LEU A 111 12.11 0.52 17.39
CA LEU A 111 10.81 0.88 17.95
C LEU A 111 10.77 2.32 18.48
N ALA A 112 11.82 2.75 19.18
CA ALA A 112 11.92 4.12 19.71
C ALA A 112 11.93 5.17 18.58
N ALA A 113 12.74 4.97 17.54
CA ALA A 113 12.81 5.86 16.38
C ALA A 113 11.51 5.87 15.57
N THR A 114 10.86 4.71 15.44
CA THR A 114 9.55 4.57 14.78
C THR A 114 8.47 5.38 15.50
N LEU A 115 8.36 5.24 16.83
CA LEU A 115 7.39 6.00 17.63
C LEU A 115 7.67 7.51 17.58
N ASP A 116 8.94 7.90 17.58
CA ASP A 116 9.36 9.28 17.46
C ASP A 116 9.00 9.88 16.08
N LEU A 117 9.27 9.15 15.00
CA LEU A 117 8.92 9.54 13.64
C LEU A 117 7.40 9.66 13.45
N LEU A 118 6.62 8.70 13.98
CA LEU A 118 5.16 8.74 13.92
C LEU A 118 4.58 9.93 14.68
N GLU A 119 5.17 10.30 15.82
CA GLU A 119 4.76 11.52 16.52
C GLU A 119 5.07 12.77 15.71
N ARG A 120 6.24 12.84 15.07
CA ARG A 120 6.59 13.95 14.16
C ARG A 120 5.70 14.00 12.92
N TYR A 121 5.23 12.84 12.43
CA TYR A 121 4.33 12.76 11.30
C TYR A 121 3.02 13.50 11.58
N ASN A 122 2.46 13.31 12.77
CA ASN A 122 1.31 14.08 13.26
C ASN A 122 1.67 15.52 13.66
N GLY A 123 2.81 15.69 14.34
CA GLY A 123 3.25 16.94 14.95
C GLY A 123 3.49 16.82 16.47
N LEU A 124 4.45 17.60 16.98
CA LEU A 124 5.00 17.49 18.34
C LEU A 124 4.23 18.29 19.42
N GLY A 125 3.03 18.77 19.11
CA GLY A 125 2.26 19.66 19.99
C GLY A 125 1.91 19.05 21.36
N TYR A 126 1.76 17.72 21.45
CA TYR A 126 1.50 17.02 22.72
C TYR A 126 2.77 16.80 23.53
N ARG A 127 3.87 16.40 22.86
CA ARG A 127 5.19 16.27 23.47
C ARG A 127 5.65 17.56 24.14
N ASN A 128 5.47 18.70 23.47
CA ASN A 128 5.83 20.01 24.00
C ASN A 128 5.00 20.40 25.24
N LYS A 129 3.85 19.75 25.47
CA LYS A 129 3.02 19.88 26.67
C LYS A 129 3.30 18.81 27.72
N GLY A 130 4.23 17.89 27.48
CA GLY A 130 4.46 16.72 28.34
C GLY A 130 3.32 15.70 28.35
N LEU A 131 2.43 15.74 27.34
CA LEU A 131 1.23 14.91 27.27
C LEU A 131 1.40 13.74 26.29
N PRO A 132 0.74 12.60 26.53
CA PRO A 132 0.69 11.52 25.54
C PRO A 132 -0.14 11.96 24.33
N SER A 133 0.44 11.80 23.13
CA SER A 133 -0.29 12.08 21.89
C SER A 133 -1.44 11.07 21.67
N PRO A 134 -2.71 11.51 21.51
CA PRO A 134 -3.79 10.62 21.08
C PRO A 134 -3.50 9.94 19.74
N TYR A 135 -2.76 10.60 18.84
CA TYR A 135 -2.34 10.03 17.56
C TYR A 135 -1.53 8.74 17.74
N LEU A 136 -0.68 8.70 18.77
CA LEU A 136 0.07 7.50 19.13
C LEU A 136 -0.77 6.53 19.97
N TRP A 137 -1.39 7.04 21.04
CA TRP A 137 -1.76 6.20 22.18
C TRP A 137 -3.26 5.96 22.36
N ALA A 138 -4.14 6.59 21.57
CA ALA A 138 -5.58 6.43 21.73
C ALA A 138 -6.00 4.95 21.58
N GLY A 139 -6.81 4.44 22.51
CA GLY A 139 -7.21 3.03 22.57
C GLY A 139 -6.27 2.15 23.39
N THR A 140 -5.28 2.76 24.04
CA THR A 140 -4.53 2.17 25.13
C THR A 140 -4.81 2.91 26.44
N ASN A 141 -4.37 2.36 27.56
CA ASN A 141 -4.36 3.05 28.86
C ASN A 141 -3.30 4.18 28.96
N GLN A 142 -2.47 4.38 27.94
CA GLN A 142 -1.46 5.46 27.91
C GLN A 142 -2.05 6.81 27.50
N TYR A 143 -3.31 6.83 27.06
CA TYR A 143 -4.08 8.02 26.73
C TYR A 143 -5.48 7.92 27.34
N VAL A 144 -5.93 8.99 27.99
CA VAL A 144 -7.27 9.07 28.58
C VAL A 144 -8.13 10.08 27.82
N LYS A 145 -7.66 11.34 27.76
CA LYS A 145 -8.34 12.46 27.10
C LYS A 145 -7.34 13.59 26.77
N GLY A 146 -7.79 14.57 26.01
CA GLY A 146 -7.02 15.74 25.59
C GLY A 146 -6.63 15.68 24.12
N LYS A 147 -7.18 16.57 23.29
CA LYS A 147 -6.93 16.58 21.83
C LYS A 147 -6.87 18.00 21.27
N TYR A 148 -5.95 18.24 20.33
CA TYR A 148 -6.07 19.37 19.42
C TYR A 148 -7.22 19.11 18.45
N VAL A 149 -8.31 19.84 18.62
CA VAL A 149 -9.52 19.71 17.76
C VAL A 149 -9.43 20.58 16.51
N ALA A 150 -8.54 21.56 16.51
CA ALA A 150 -8.10 22.33 15.35
C ALA A 150 -6.69 22.86 15.62
N ASP A 151 -6.08 23.47 14.59
CA ASP A 151 -4.76 24.09 14.70
C ASP A 151 -4.70 25.06 15.88
N GLY A 152 -3.78 24.80 16.82
CA GLY A 152 -3.59 25.57 18.04
C GLY A 152 -4.70 25.43 19.10
N LYS A 153 -5.82 24.76 18.79
CA LYS A 153 -6.98 24.62 19.70
C LYS A 153 -6.96 23.29 20.44
N TYR A 154 -6.32 23.27 21.61
CA TYR A 154 -6.30 22.10 22.50
C TYR A 154 -7.52 22.07 23.42
N ASP A 155 -8.28 20.98 23.37
CA ASP A 155 -9.36 20.67 24.30
C ASP A 155 -8.90 19.57 25.27
N PRO A 156 -8.72 19.86 26.59
CA PRO A 156 -8.28 18.88 27.58
C PRO A 156 -9.31 17.79 27.89
N ASN A 157 -10.57 17.97 27.48
CA ASN A 157 -11.66 17.05 27.79
C ASN A 157 -12.07 16.16 26.60
N HIS A 158 -11.66 16.51 25.38
CA HIS A 158 -11.97 15.73 24.21
C HIS A 158 -11.29 14.35 24.21
N VAL A 159 -12.02 13.29 23.83
CA VAL A 159 -11.48 11.92 23.72
C VAL A 159 -11.39 11.52 22.26
N ASP A 160 -10.19 11.17 21.78
CA ASP A 160 -10.01 10.71 20.40
C ASP A 160 -10.65 9.32 20.18
N GLN A 161 -11.69 9.29 19.36
CA GLN A 161 -12.40 8.06 19.00
C GLN A 161 -11.61 7.23 17.99
N GLN A 162 -10.75 7.85 17.18
CA GLN A 162 -9.87 7.13 16.28
C GLN A 162 -8.75 6.44 17.07
N LEU A 163 -8.36 5.22 16.67
CA LEU A 163 -7.29 4.48 17.33
C LEU A 163 -5.94 5.15 17.09
N GLY A 164 -5.02 5.01 18.03
CA GLY A 164 -3.65 5.48 17.89
C GLY A 164 -2.79 4.50 17.11
N VAL A 165 -1.74 5.00 16.46
CA VAL A 165 -0.84 4.15 15.66
C VAL A 165 -0.08 3.14 16.49
N ALA A 166 0.27 3.45 17.75
CA ALA A 166 0.98 2.50 18.62
C ALA A 166 0.07 1.32 18.98
N ALA A 167 -1.21 1.56 19.25
CA ALA A 167 -2.18 0.49 19.50
C ALA A 167 -2.28 -0.47 18.31
N LEU A 168 -2.32 0.06 17.10
CA LEU A 168 -2.37 -0.74 15.88
C LEU A 168 -1.04 -1.46 15.60
N LEU A 169 0.10 -0.82 15.82
CA LEU A 169 1.40 -1.48 15.69
C LEU A 169 1.57 -2.63 16.69
N ILE A 170 1.14 -2.47 17.94
CA ILE A 170 1.15 -3.57 18.94
C ILE A 170 0.31 -4.74 18.42
N ALA A 171 -0.86 -4.49 17.85
CA ALA A 171 -1.70 -5.56 17.30
C ALA A 171 -1.06 -6.23 16.06
N LEU A 172 -0.35 -5.46 15.22
CA LEU A 172 0.30 -6.00 14.02
C LEU A 172 1.58 -6.80 14.33
N ARG A 173 2.40 -6.32 15.28
CA ARG A 173 3.73 -6.88 15.58
C ARG A 173 3.76 -7.77 16.81
N GLY A 174 2.85 -7.58 17.75
CA GLY A 174 2.97 -8.03 19.13
C GLY A 174 3.71 -7.01 20.01
N GLN A 175 3.43 -7.03 21.31
CA GLN A 175 3.96 -6.04 22.25
C GLN A 175 5.49 -6.17 22.49
N GLY A 176 6.04 -7.38 22.37
CA GLY A 176 7.49 -7.64 22.51
C GLY A 176 8.31 -7.40 21.24
N ALA A 177 7.71 -6.92 20.15
CA ALA A 177 8.41 -6.72 18.89
C ALA A 177 9.15 -5.37 18.88
N GLU A 178 10.47 -5.42 18.98
CA GLU A 178 11.35 -4.23 18.96
C GLU A 178 11.69 -3.74 17.55
N LYS A 179 11.57 -4.63 16.55
CA LYS A 179 11.84 -4.34 15.14
C LYS A 179 10.54 -4.22 14.33
N PRO A 180 10.53 -3.43 13.26
CA PRO A 180 9.44 -3.46 12.29
C PRO A 180 9.29 -4.83 11.68
N LEU A 181 8.08 -5.12 11.18
CA LEU A 181 7.91 -6.29 10.35
C LEU A 181 8.74 -6.10 9.08
N ASP A 182 9.64 -7.04 8.84
CA ASP A 182 10.43 -7.05 7.62
C ASP A 182 9.49 -6.90 6.43
N PRO A 183 9.88 -6.10 5.40
CA PRO A 183 9.29 -6.31 4.08
C PRO A 183 9.49 -7.79 3.78
N VAL A 184 8.44 -8.52 3.39
CA VAL A 184 8.70 -9.82 2.77
C VAL A 184 9.63 -9.53 1.61
N THR A 185 10.86 -10.06 1.69
CA THR A 185 11.72 -10.18 0.53
C THR A 185 10.93 -11.02 -0.45
N VAL A 186 10.17 -10.38 -1.35
CA VAL A 186 10.03 -10.94 -2.68
C VAL A 186 11.47 -11.14 -3.11
N PRO A 187 11.90 -12.39 -3.37
CA PRO A 187 13.24 -12.61 -3.89
C PRO A 187 13.42 -11.60 -5.02
N GLU A 188 14.52 -10.86 -5.03
CA GLU A 188 14.90 -10.20 -6.27
C GLU A 188 14.73 -11.24 -7.37
N PRO A 189 14.03 -10.95 -8.48
CA PRO A 189 14.15 -11.81 -9.62
C PRO A 189 15.65 -11.88 -9.85
N LYS A 190 16.23 -13.08 -9.66
CA LYS A 190 17.63 -13.30 -9.98
C LYS A 190 17.82 -12.67 -11.36
N PRO A 191 18.86 -11.85 -11.59
CA PRO A 191 19.22 -11.56 -12.96
C PRO A 191 19.31 -12.94 -13.62
N ASP A 192 18.47 -13.17 -14.64
CA ASP A 192 18.58 -14.37 -15.43
C ASP A 192 20.07 -14.49 -15.76
N PRO A 193 20.73 -15.62 -15.42
CA PRO A 193 22.07 -15.85 -15.93
C PRO A 193 21.92 -15.63 -17.42
N ALA A 194 22.64 -14.63 -17.95
CA ALA A 194 22.64 -14.28 -19.35
C ALA A 194 22.58 -15.59 -20.12
N ALA A 195 21.44 -15.87 -20.75
CA ALA A 195 21.26 -17.11 -21.47
C ALA A 195 22.26 -17.01 -22.62
N THR A 196 23.42 -17.63 -22.43
CA THR A 196 24.30 -18.03 -23.51
C THR A 196 23.39 -18.67 -24.55
N PRO A 197 23.40 -18.21 -25.82
CA PRO A 197 22.51 -18.74 -26.83
C PRO A 197 22.65 -20.26 -26.89
N ALA A 198 21.63 -20.99 -26.44
CA ALA A 198 21.55 -22.41 -26.69
C ALA A 198 21.22 -22.59 -28.17
N GLU A 199 22.12 -23.28 -28.86
CA GLU A 199 21.98 -23.69 -30.25
C GLU A 199 20.66 -24.46 -30.45
N PRO A 200 19.86 -24.14 -31.47
CA PRO A 200 18.53 -24.71 -31.62
C PRO A 200 18.62 -26.18 -32.03
N LYS A 201 18.05 -27.07 -31.22
CA LYS A 201 17.71 -28.43 -31.67
C LYS A 201 16.36 -28.39 -32.37
N ASP A 202 16.39 -28.79 -33.62
CA ASP A 202 15.28 -28.84 -34.56
C ASP A 202 14.31 -29.97 -34.16
N GLU A 203 13.18 -29.61 -33.54
CA GLU A 203 12.00 -30.47 -33.52
C GLU A 203 10.77 -29.63 -33.89
N SER A 204 10.08 -30.06 -34.93
CA SER A 204 9.02 -29.32 -35.59
C SER A 204 7.79 -29.12 -34.69
N LEU A 205 7.43 -27.84 -34.51
CA LEU A 205 6.30 -27.34 -33.71
C LEU A 205 4.91 -27.80 -34.19
N LEU A 206 4.81 -28.45 -35.36
CA LEU A 206 3.53 -28.78 -35.99
C LEU A 206 2.90 -30.11 -35.53
N THR A 207 3.65 -30.98 -34.84
CA THR A 207 3.18 -32.36 -34.58
C THR A 207 2.94 -32.68 -33.10
N SER A 208 3.11 -31.70 -32.19
CA SER A 208 2.97 -31.97 -30.76
C SER A 208 1.49 -32.02 -30.31
N LYS A 209 0.99 -33.23 -30.07
CA LYS A 209 -0.37 -33.48 -29.54
C LYS A 209 -0.65 -32.83 -28.17
N ARG A 210 0.40 -32.43 -27.44
CA ARG A 210 0.30 -31.79 -26.12
C ARG A 210 -0.13 -30.32 -26.16
N LEU A 211 0.14 -29.62 -27.27
CA LEU A 211 -0.24 -28.22 -27.42
C LEU A 211 -1.76 -28.07 -27.67
N TRP A 212 -2.35 -29.00 -28.41
CA TRP A 212 -3.79 -29.00 -28.70
C TRP A 212 -4.65 -29.33 -27.47
N THR A 213 -4.17 -30.16 -26.54
CA THR A 213 -4.91 -30.50 -25.31
C THR A 213 -5.04 -29.29 -24.35
N TRP A 214 -4.08 -28.35 -24.40
CA TRP A 214 -4.15 -27.13 -23.59
C TRP A 214 -5.09 -26.09 -24.20
N LEU A 215 -5.15 -26.01 -25.54
CA LEU A 215 -6.02 -25.09 -26.28
C LEU A 215 -7.51 -25.47 -26.25
N THR A 216 -7.86 -26.75 -26.06
CA THR A 216 -9.27 -27.19 -26.09
C THR A 216 -9.93 -27.31 -24.73
N THR A 217 -9.19 -27.42 -23.63
CA THR A 217 -9.79 -27.72 -22.30
C THR A 217 -9.54 -26.64 -21.23
N GLY A 218 -8.73 -25.61 -21.49
CA GLY A 218 -8.30 -24.67 -20.46
C GLY A 218 -8.37 -23.19 -20.81
N GLY A 219 -9.58 -22.62 -20.89
CA GLY A 219 -9.75 -21.24 -20.38
C GLY A 219 -10.13 -20.11 -21.34
N ILE A 220 -10.82 -20.36 -22.45
CA ILE A 220 -11.66 -19.31 -23.09
C ILE A 220 -13.00 -19.15 -22.34
N GLY A 221 -13.38 -20.11 -21.49
CA GLY A 221 -14.67 -20.13 -20.79
C GLY A 221 -14.81 -19.30 -19.51
N THR A 222 -13.72 -18.75 -18.94
CA THR A 222 -13.78 -18.07 -17.61
C THR A 222 -13.77 -16.54 -17.66
N VAL A 223 -13.76 -15.92 -18.84
CA VAL A 223 -13.90 -14.45 -18.98
C VAL A 223 -15.38 -14.01 -19.06
N PHE A 224 -16.33 -14.94 -19.18
CA PHE A 224 -17.76 -14.62 -19.36
C PHE A 224 -18.65 -14.80 -18.10
N ALA A 225 -18.08 -14.83 -16.90
CA ALA A 225 -18.88 -14.91 -15.66
C ALA A 225 -19.41 -13.55 -15.14
N GLY A 226 -19.22 -12.46 -15.88
CA GLY A 226 -19.56 -11.10 -15.43
C GLY A 226 -20.37 -10.24 -16.39
N ILE A 227 -20.96 -10.81 -17.45
CA ILE A 227 -21.67 -10.04 -18.49
C ILE A 227 -22.99 -10.71 -18.90
N GLY A 228 -23.79 -11.14 -17.90
CA GLY A 228 -25.07 -11.81 -18.14
C GLY A 228 -26.21 -10.91 -18.67
N ALA A 229 -25.93 -9.66 -19.04
CA ALA A 229 -26.96 -8.67 -19.40
C ALA A 229 -26.65 -7.86 -20.67
N LEU A 230 -25.61 -8.21 -21.44
CA LEU A 230 -25.32 -7.52 -22.71
C LEU A 230 -25.81 -8.33 -23.91
N ASP A 231 -26.26 -7.60 -24.93
CA ASP A 231 -26.70 -8.11 -26.22
C ASP A 231 -25.66 -9.08 -26.85
N PRO A 232 -26.10 -10.20 -27.47
CA PRO A 232 -25.21 -11.19 -28.07
C PRO A 232 -24.24 -10.63 -29.13
N MET A 233 -24.65 -9.60 -29.87
CA MET A 233 -23.80 -8.95 -30.86
C MET A 233 -22.68 -8.15 -30.19
N LEU A 234 -22.95 -7.53 -29.04
CA LEU A 234 -21.96 -6.79 -28.26
C LEU A 234 -20.92 -7.71 -27.61
N GLN A 235 -21.31 -8.93 -27.21
CA GLN A 235 -20.38 -9.95 -26.71
C GLN A 235 -19.42 -10.42 -27.80
N LEU A 236 -19.92 -10.63 -29.03
CA LEU A 236 -19.10 -11.00 -30.18
C LEU A 236 -18.10 -9.90 -30.54
N LEU A 237 -18.54 -8.63 -30.52
CA LEU A 237 -17.68 -7.47 -30.80
C LEU A 237 -16.58 -7.30 -29.75
N LEU A 238 -16.89 -7.46 -28.46
CA LEU A 238 -15.90 -7.40 -27.38
C LEU A 238 -14.89 -8.55 -27.46
N GLY A 239 -15.34 -9.76 -27.78
CA GLY A 239 -14.47 -10.91 -28.03
C GLY A 239 -13.52 -10.66 -29.20
N ALA A 240 -14.03 -10.19 -30.33
CA ALA A 240 -13.22 -9.85 -31.49
C ALA A 240 -12.19 -8.73 -31.20
N ALA A 241 -12.59 -7.71 -30.43
CA ALA A 241 -11.70 -6.62 -30.03
C ALA A 241 -10.54 -7.10 -29.13
N LEU A 242 -10.81 -8.00 -28.18
CA LEU A 242 -9.79 -8.57 -27.29
C LEU A 242 -8.81 -9.47 -28.04
N VAL A 243 -9.30 -10.29 -28.98
CA VAL A 243 -8.45 -11.10 -29.86
C VAL A 243 -7.59 -10.19 -30.76
N GLY A 244 -8.17 -9.14 -31.34
CA GLY A 244 -7.45 -8.16 -32.15
C GLY A 244 -6.35 -7.43 -31.37
N LEU A 245 -6.64 -6.99 -30.13
CA LEU A 245 -5.66 -6.38 -29.23
C LEU A 245 -4.52 -7.34 -28.86
N SER A 246 -4.84 -8.61 -28.65
CA SER A 246 -3.85 -9.64 -28.32
C SER A 246 -2.92 -9.91 -29.51
N ILE A 247 -3.47 -10.04 -30.72
CA ILE A 247 -2.70 -10.20 -31.95
C ILE A 247 -1.84 -8.96 -32.20
N TYR A 248 -2.40 -7.75 -32.06
CA TYR A 248 -1.67 -6.50 -32.21
C TYR A 248 -0.51 -6.40 -31.21
N ALA A 249 -0.74 -6.71 -29.94
CA ALA A 249 0.30 -6.67 -28.92
C ALA A 249 1.46 -7.63 -29.23
N ILE A 250 1.16 -8.84 -29.75
CA ILE A 250 2.16 -9.82 -30.18
C ILE A 250 2.93 -9.31 -31.40
N VAL A 251 2.24 -8.81 -32.42
CA VAL A 251 2.87 -8.32 -33.66
C VAL A 251 3.64 -7.02 -33.44
N ALA A 252 3.25 -6.17 -32.48
CA ALA A 252 3.94 -4.92 -32.17
C ALA A 252 5.27 -5.11 -31.43
N MET A 253 5.54 -6.30 -30.88
CA MET A 253 6.80 -6.57 -30.18
C MET A 253 7.99 -6.52 -31.16
N PRO A 254 9.05 -5.75 -30.87
CA PRO A 254 10.22 -5.63 -31.77
C PRO A 254 10.86 -6.97 -32.15
N GLN A 255 10.81 -7.95 -31.24
CA GLN A 255 11.36 -9.29 -31.46
C GLN A 255 10.52 -10.11 -32.45
N VAL A 256 9.20 -9.95 -32.42
CA VAL A 256 8.26 -10.65 -33.33
C VAL A 256 8.32 -10.04 -34.73
N ARG A 257 8.39 -8.71 -34.85
CA ARG A 257 8.55 -8.03 -36.14
C ARG A 257 9.82 -8.44 -36.88
N ARG A 258 10.94 -8.58 -36.18
CA ARG A 258 12.19 -9.08 -36.78
C ARG A 258 12.07 -10.52 -37.29
N LYS A 259 11.38 -11.39 -36.55
CA LYS A 259 11.17 -12.80 -36.97
C LYS A 259 10.19 -12.94 -38.13
N LEU A 260 9.21 -12.05 -38.24
CA LEU A 260 8.22 -12.04 -39.32
C LEU A 260 8.70 -11.27 -40.56
N GLY A 261 9.91 -10.71 -40.56
CA GLY A 261 10.39 -9.87 -41.66
C GLY A 261 9.58 -8.58 -41.85
N LEU A 262 8.88 -8.13 -40.79
CA LEU A 262 8.01 -6.94 -40.79
C LEU A 262 8.75 -5.69 -40.26
N GLY A 263 10.06 -5.63 -40.45
CA GLY A 263 10.97 -4.60 -39.94
C GLY A 263 11.72 -3.91 -41.07
#